data_AF-A0A165CQC9-F1
#
_entry.id   AF-A0A165CQC9-F1
#
_cell.length_a   1.000
_cell.length_b   1.000
_cell.length_c   1.000
_cell.angle_alpha   90.00
_cell.angle_beta   90.00
_cell.angle_gamma   90.00
#
_symmetry.space_group_name_H-M   'P 1'
#
loop_
_entity.id
_entity.type
_entity.pdbx_description
1 polymer ?
#
loop_
_entity_poly.entity_id
_entity_poly.type
_entity_poly.pdbx_seq_one_letter_code
_entity_poly.pdbx_strand_id
1 'polypeptide(L)'
;MTSRGTHTPSLPVDLKIIQTLPTVPWEDESPGQTAHVDRGPQREFTADTFPLPHTQLPAGWQEEIHMNGYPYYRNTQKNATTNIDLRKYLKDPLDYFPGLGVSGEHWEMNVGPHGITWVDHERQAVSAPNASPAEFIEFMGKEGTTAELRRHSQYWAYVQWYPNHIELPAKVWHDVHQTLLWCYGDRVLFKKTNATFSLDDAKELLTILEKLQNPSPTQTWFLASVMRAIAVDRQGTHYGRSNAQEYRLRESEDALAFHEEMSLAMAILYYIGGVLFLGIPHSYFRRIQAVDRTRFNDGINTIRWRGFLTSLLQEWRDSNLLATVLISATVAFLAVPGIDDASRILGLLSVLLSIGSVLVGVFFVWHHQPQAETSGDMGLRYFTHAKHFTDSSVPLSLLLSTPVVLLIWSFVGFIAAILVFAFQGMQLTLSGAVMPFSKGMRPTIALFFVLALAISIAAWAFLWGTWSCGQRSFSMNSFSTGILSATSSSESVDQEMHGVPDSPEGQSPEHILPLYASPPATGLAPGVISLPSSTDAKPAPNATGSPCSNGHNGTVVDG
;
A
#
# COMPACT_ATOMS: atom_id res chain seq x y z
N MET A 1 34.65 20.88 21.40
CA MET A 1 34.91 20.69 22.85
C MET A 1 34.49 19.27 23.23
N THR A 2 35.47 18.44 23.55
CA THR A 2 35.43 17.18 24.32
C THR A 2 34.20 16.28 24.18
N SER A 3 34.38 15.22 23.36
CA SER A 3 33.76 13.90 23.52
C SER A 3 33.82 13.46 24.99
N ARG A 4 32.66 13.44 25.66
CA ARG A 4 32.48 12.65 26.90
C ARG A 4 32.10 11.24 26.46
N GLY A 5 33.08 10.35 26.51
CA GLY A 5 32.84 8.92 26.39
C GLY A 5 31.88 8.47 27.50
N THR A 6 30.63 8.21 27.13
CA THR A 6 29.75 7.35 27.91
C THR A 6 30.31 5.94 27.78
N HIS A 7 31.03 5.48 28.80
CA HIS A 7 31.34 4.07 28.97
C HIS A 7 30.00 3.31 29.08
N THR A 8 29.52 2.78 27.95
CA THR A 8 28.51 1.72 27.97
C THR A 8 29.14 0.54 28.72
N PRO A 9 28.58 0.07 29.85
CA PRO A 9 29.06 -1.15 30.47
C PRO A 9 28.98 -2.26 29.44
N SER A 10 30.13 -2.84 29.09
CA SER A 10 30.19 -3.93 28.14
C SER A 10 29.35 -5.08 28.69
N LEU A 11 28.36 -5.54 27.93
CA LEU A 11 27.58 -6.72 28.30
C LEU A 11 28.54 -7.88 28.65
N PRO A 12 28.33 -8.57 29.78
CA PRO A 12 29.03 -9.80 30.14
C PRO A 12 29.09 -10.78 28.95
N VAL A 13 30.16 -11.57 28.85
CA VAL A 13 30.40 -12.50 27.74
C VAL A 13 29.20 -13.45 27.51
N ASP A 14 28.52 -13.84 28.59
CA ASP A 14 27.32 -14.69 28.57
C ASP A 14 26.12 -14.02 27.87
N LEU A 15 25.99 -12.69 28.00
CA LEU A 15 24.95 -11.87 27.34
C LEU A 15 25.34 -11.51 25.90
N LYS A 16 26.64 -11.48 25.55
CA LYS A 16 27.09 -11.33 24.14
C LYS A 16 26.68 -12.50 23.26
N ILE A 17 26.58 -13.71 23.83
CA ILE A 17 26.06 -14.90 23.11
C ILE A 17 24.58 -14.68 22.72
N ILE A 18 23.83 -13.85 23.46
CA ILE A 18 22.43 -13.50 23.14
C ILE A 18 22.34 -12.64 21.88
N GLN A 19 23.38 -11.87 21.53
CA GLN A 19 23.47 -11.15 20.26
C GLN A 19 23.55 -12.09 19.03
N THR A 20 23.77 -13.40 19.27
CA THR A 20 23.77 -14.43 18.22
C THR A 20 22.47 -15.23 18.15
N LEU A 21 21.54 -15.01 19.09
CA LEU A 21 20.18 -15.52 18.93
C LEU A 21 19.52 -14.71 17.81
N PRO A 22 18.87 -15.38 16.85
CA PRO A 22 18.19 -14.68 15.77
C PRO A 22 17.17 -13.73 16.39
N THR A 23 17.30 -12.43 16.11
CA THR A 23 16.17 -11.50 16.24
C THR A 23 15.01 -12.15 15.50
N VAL A 24 13.89 -12.32 16.21
CA VAL A 24 12.80 -13.06 15.62
C VAL A 24 12.27 -12.21 14.46
N PRO A 25 12.08 -12.76 13.23
CA PRO A 25 11.91 -11.95 12.01
C PRO A 25 10.81 -10.88 12.08
N TRP A 26 9.82 -11.08 12.95
CA TRP A 26 8.68 -10.19 13.15
C TRP A 26 8.90 -9.06 14.17
N GLU A 27 10.05 -8.98 14.84
CA GLU A 27 10.36 -7.86 15.74
C GLU A 27 10.33 -6.51 14.98
N ASP A 28 10.78 -6.53 13.72
CA ASP A 28 10.76 -5.40 12.80
C ASP A 28 9.46 -5.27 11.99
N GLU A 29 8.55 -6.26 12.05
CA GLU A 29 7.31 -6.26 11.25
C GLU A 29 6.22 -5.42 11.91
N SER A 30 5.71 -4.42 11.17
CA SER A 30 4.57 -3.62 11.60
C SER A 30 3.26 -4.39 11.37
N PRO A 31 2.31 -4.39 12.32
CA PRO A 31 1.01 -5.01 12.12
C PRO A 31 0.32 -4.43 10.88
N GLY A 32 -0.17 -5.31 9.99
CA GLY A 32 -0.77 -4.93 8.71
C GLY A 32 0.18 -4.97 7.50
N GLN A 33 1.48 -5.23 7.67
CA GLN A 33 2.37 -5.47 6.55
C GLN A 33 2.31 -6.92 6.03
N THR A 34 2.03 -7.92 6.87
CA THR A 34 2.12 -9.35 6.47
C THR A 34 1.01 -10.18 7.12
N ALA A 35 -0.15 -10.34 6.44
CA ALA A 35 -1.09 -11.41 6.80
C ALA A 35 -0.55 -12.81 6.41
N HIS A 36 0.47 -12.83 5.55
CA HIS A 36 1.25 -14.02 5.23
C HIS A 36 2.71 -13.74 5.60
N VAL A 37 3.20 -14.46 6.62
CA VAL A 37 4.64 -14.62 6.83
C VAL A 37 5.20 -15.18 5.54
N ASP A 38 6.09 -14.45 4.89
CA ASP A 38 6.91 -14.98 3.80
C ASP A 38 7.71 -16.11 4.43
N ARG A 39 7.31 -17.36 4.19
CA ARG A 39 8.07 -18.53 4.61
C ARG A 39 9.32 -18.55 3.74
N GLY A 40 10.32 -17.76 4.12
CA GLY A 40 11.70 -18.00 3.71
C GLY A 40 12.06 -19.47 3.94
N PRO A 41 13.12 -19.99 3.30
CA PRO A 41 13.44 -21.41 3.31
C PRO A 41 13.34 -21.94 4.73
N GLN A 42 12.40 -22.88 4.95
CA GLN A 42 12.22 -23.51 6.25
C GLN A 42 13.59 -24.07 6.64
N ARG A 43 14.26 -23.40 7.57
CA ARG A 43 15.33 -24.07 8.30
C ARG A 43 14.62 -25.21 9.01
N GLU A 44 14.99 -26.44 8.65
CA GLU A 44 14.66 -27.61 9.46
C GLU A 44 15.04 -27.26 10.89
N PHE A 45 14.03 -27.01 11.73
CA PHE A 45 14.22 -27.11 13.15
C PHE A 45 14.43 -28.60 13.39
N THR A 46 15.70 -29.02 13.37
CA THR A 46 16.08 -30.32 13.89
C THR A 46 15.52 -30.39 15.30
N ALA A 47 14.78 -31.46 15.59
CA ALA A 47 14.12 -31.72 16.87
C ALA A 47 15.11 -31.95 18.03
N ASP A 48 16.37 -31.52 17.88
CA ASP A 48 17.49 -31.83 18.77
C ASP A 48 17.79 -30.72 19.79
N THR A 49 16.88 -29.77 19.99
CA THR A 49 17.04 -28.72 21.02
C THR A 49 15.78 -28.52 21.88
N PHE A 50 15.27 -29.62 22.43
CA PHE A 50 14.56 -29.58 23.71
C PHE A 50 15.44 -30.23 24.81
N PRO A 51 15.42 -29.73 26.05
CA PRO A 51 16.65 -29.41 26.79
C PRO A 51 17.18 -30.51 27.71
N LEU A 52 18.48 -30.50 27.99
CA LEU A 52 19.12 -31.14 29.16
C LEU A 52 19.81 -30.03 30.00
N PRO A 53 20.03 -30.20 31.33
CA PRO A 53 19.07 -30.18 32.42
C PRO A 53 19.39 -29.03 33.40
N HIS A 54 18.70 -27.89 33.28
CA HIS A 54 18.44 -26.97 34.38
C HIS A 54 16.93 -26.76 34.44
N THR A 55 16.25 -27.68 35.10
CA THR A 55 14.79 -27.87 35.06
C THR A 55 13.99 -26.85 35.85
N GLN A 56 14.63 -25.85 36.45
CA GLN A 56 13.98 -24.88 37.31
C GLN A 56 14.37 -23.46 36.89
N LEU A 57 13.36 -22.64 36.65
CA LEU A 57 13.53 -21.21 36.43
C LEU A 57 14.18 -20.57 37.67
N PRO A 58 14.99 -19.51 37.51
CA PRO A 58 15.48 -18.76 38.65
C PRO A 58 14.32 -18.28 39.53
N ALA A 59 14.54 -18.20 40.85
CA ALA A 59 13.48 -17.89 41.80
C ALA A 59 12.74 -16.59 41.44
N GLY A 60 11.41 -16.65 41.41
CA GLY A 60 10.55 -15.51 41.09
C GLY A 60 10.16 -15.37 39.61
N TRP A 61 10.77 -16.15 38.71
CA TRP A 61 10.41 -16.17 37.29
C TRP A 61 9.34 -17.22 36.96
N GLN A 62 8.38 -16.83 36.13
CA GLN A 62 7.29 -17.64 35.60
C GLN A 62 7.37 -17.65 34.08
N GLU A 63 7.09 -18.79 33.47
CA GLU A 63 6.98 -18.93 32.02
C GLU A 63 5.56 -18.62 31.58
N GLU A 64 5.46 -17.81 30.54
CA GLU A 64 4.24 -17.42 29.86
C GLU A 64 4.33 -17.83 28.38
N ILE A 65 3.22 -18.25 27.78
CA ILE A 65 3.20 -18.66 26.38
C ILE A 65 2.42 -17.61 25.57
N HIS A 66 3.09 -16.94 24.65
CA HIS A 66 2.45 -16.02 23.72
C HIS A 66 1.49 -16.78 22.78
N MET A 67 0.46 -16.12 22.23
CA MET A 67 -0.54 -16.74 21.34
C MET A 67 0.06 -17.40 20.09
N ASN A 68 1.20 -16.89 19.62
CA ASN A 68 1.96 -17.43 18.50
C ASN A 68 2.82 -18.66 18.90
N GLY A 69 2.77 -19.11 20.15
CA GLY A 69 3.41 -20.33 20.63
C GLY A 69 4.84 -20.18 21.15
N TYR A 70 5.39 -18.97 21.23
CA TYR A 70 6.73 -18.76 21.79
C TYR A 70 6.66 -18.46 23.31
N PRO A 71 7.58 -19.03 24.10
CA PRO A 71 7.65 -18.75 25.52
C PRO A 71 8.34 -17.40 25.79
N TYR A 72 7.88 -16.71 26.83
CA TYR A 72 8.59 -15.60 27.46
C TYR A 72 8.52 -15.75 28.98
N TYR A 73 9.36 -15.02 29.70
CA TYR A 73 9.49 -15.15 31.14
C TYR A 73 9.17 -13.83 31.84
N ARG A 74 8.43 -13.92 32.95
CA ARG A 74 8.04 -12.79 33.79
C ARG A 74 8.48 -13.00 35.22
N ASN A 75 9.01 -11.97 35.86
CA ASN A 75 9.30 -11.92 37.27
C ASN A 75 8.32 -10.98 37.99
N THR A 76 7.36 -11.54 38.72
CA THR A 76 6.32 -10.75 39.41
C THR A 76 6.88 -9.92 40.57
N GLN A 77 7.99 -10.34 41.19
CA GLN A 77 8.56 -9.63 42.35
C GLN A 77 9.34 -8.38 41.95
N LYS A 78 10.01 -8.44 40.80
CA LYS A 78 10.86 -7.36 40.27
C LYS A 78 10.22 -6.59 39.12
N ASN A 79 8.95 -6.90 38.81
CA ASN A 79 8.20 -6.44 37.64
C ASN A 79 9.07 -6.39 36.37
N ALA A 80 9.58 -7.56 35.97
CA ALA A 80 10.51 -7.69 34.87
C ALA A 80 10.08 -8.76 33.86
N THR A 81 10.33 -8.53 32.58
CA THR A 81 10.04 -9.47 31.49
C THR A 81 11.26 -9.72 30.63
N THR A 82 11.33 -10.90 30.03
CA THR A 82 12.36 -11.22 29.05
C THR A 82 11.90 -12.29 28.08
N ASN A 83 12.37 -12.20 26.83
CA ASN A 83 12.27 -13.26 25.83
C ASN A 83 13.52 -14.18 25.83
N ILE A 84 14.48 -13.93 26.71
CA ILE A 84 15.71 -14.74 26.82
C ILE A 84 15.38 -16.04 27.55
N ASP A 85 15.81 -17.17 26.98
CA ASP A 85 15.62 -18.48 27.59
C ASP A 85 16.45 -18.67 28.86
N LEU A 86 15.84 -18.35 30.01
CA LEU A 86 16.46 -18.38 31.34
C LEU A 86 17.01 -19.75 31.72
N ARG A 87 16.49 -20.84 31.12
CA ARG A 87 16.93 -22.21 31.40
C ARG A 87 18.34 -22.49 30.90
N LYS A 88 18.86 -21.67 29.99
CA LYS A 88 20.20 -21.80 29.41
C LYS A 88 21.28 -21.09 30.23
N TYR A 89 20.92 -20.37 31.29
CA TYR A 89 21.84 -19.50 32.02
C TYR A 89 21.91 -19.86 33.51
N LEU A 90 23.12 -19.78 34.08
CA LEU A 90 23.41 -20.14 35.47
C LEU A 90 23.16 -18.99 36.47
N LYS A 91 22.94 -17.77 36.00
CA LYS A 91 22.71 -16.56 36.82
C LYS A 91 21.43 -15.84 36.39
N ASP A 92 20.73 -15.22 37.35
CA ASP A 92 19.58 -14.37 37.05
C ASP A 92 20.06 -13.22 36.16
N PRO A 93 19.44 -12.96 34.99
CA PRO A 93 19.81 -11.82 34.14
C PRO A 93 19.82 -10.49 34.90
N LEU A 94 19.02 -10.38 35.96
CA LEU A 94 18.94 -9.21 36.81
C LEU A 94 20.15 -9.02 37.72
N ASP A 95 20.91 -10.08 38.02
CA ASP A 95 22.14 -10.01 38.82
C ASP A 95 23.25 -9.26 38.08
N TYR A 96 23.17 -9.18 36.74
CA TYR A 96 24.11 -8.42 35.92
C TYR A 96 23.85 -6.91 35.96
N PHE A 97 22.74 -6.46 36.56
CA PHE A 97 22.36 -5.06 36.64
C PHE A 97 22.01 -4.63 38.08
N PRO A 98 22.99 -4.70 39.02
CA PRO A 98 22.76 -4.35 40.41
C PRO A 98 22.51 -2.83 40.55
N GLY A 99 21.38 -2.45 41.16
CA GLY A 99 21.06 -1.06 41.50
C GLY A 99 19.82 -0.46 40.82
N LEU A 100 19.08 -1.24 40.01
CA LEU A 100 17.86 -0.79 39.32
C LEU A 100 16.63 -0.88 40.25
N GLY A 101 16.62 -0.08 41.31
CA GLY A 101 15.49 0.07 42.20
C GLY A 101 14.55 1.17 41.74
N VAL A 102 13.65 0.89 40.80
CA VAL A 102 12.44 1.69 40.61
C VAL A 102 11.26 0.74 40.58
N SER A 103 10.68 0.52 41.77
CA SER A 103 9.41 -0.17 41.96
C SER A 103 8.32 0.90 42.05
N GLY A 104 7.74 1.22 40.90
CA GLY A 104 6.47 1.93 40.81
C GLY A 104 5.45 1.01 40.13
N GLU A 105 4.19 1.03 40.54
CA GLU A 105 3.14 0.14 40.00
C GLU A 105 2.95 0.23 38.48
N HIS A 106 3.39 1.33 37.85
CA HIS A 106 3.28 1.58 36.40
C HIS A 106 4.58 1.32 35.61
N TRP A 107 5.69 0.97 36.27
CA TRP A 107 6.99 0.73 35.64
C TRP A 107 7.29 -0.75 35.50
N GLU A 108 7.68 -1.18 34.31
CA GLU A 108 8.12 -2.54 34.03
C GLU A 108 9.50 -2.56 33.37
N MET A 109 10.31 -3.56 33.70
CA MET A 109 11.66 -3.71 33.20
C MET A 109 11.74 -4.82 32.15
N ASN A 110 12.10 -4.46 30.93
CA ASN A 110 12.30 -5.43 29.86
C ASN A 110 13.79 -5.71 29.63
N VAL A 111 14.20 -6.97 29.82
CA VAL A 111 15.58 -7.43 29.64
C VAL A 111 15.70 -8.09 28.27
N GLY A 112 16.40 -7.42 27.35
CA GLY A 112 16.61 -7.90 26.00
C GLY A 112 18.09 -8.13 25.65
N PRO A 113 18.39 -8.61 24.43
CA PRO A 113 19.75 -8.83 23.94
C PRO A 113 20.63 -7.57 23.93
N HIS A 114 20.01 -6.39 23.84
CA HIS A 114 20.69 -5.10 23.74
C HIS A 114 20.81 -4.38 25.09
N GLY A 115 20.35 -5.00 26.19
CA GLY A 115 20.36 -4.44 27.53
C GLY A 115 18.98 -4.28 28.12
N ILE A 116 18.86 -3.41 29.12
CA ILE A 116 17.61 -3.17 29.84
C ILE A 116 16.86 -1.98 29.26
N THR A 117 15.57 -2.15 29.05
CA THR A 117 14.65 -1.06 28.68
C THR A 117 13.58 -0.92 29.75
N TRP A 118 13.22 0.31 30.08
CA TRP A 118 12.16 0.62 31.02
C TRP A 118 10.87 0.93 30.26
N VAL A 119 9.77 0.35 30.71
CA VAL A 119 8.43 0.51 30.15
C VAL A 119 7.59 1.27 31.15
N ASP A 120 7.01 2.39 30.71
CA ASP A 120 6.06 3.19 31.49
C ASP A 120 4.65 2.97 30.91
N HIS A 121 3.80 2.25 31.64
CA HIS A 121 2.43 1.94 31.23
C HIS A 121 1.46 3.11 31.39
N GLU A 122 1.77 4.08 32.27
CA GLU A 122 0.94 5.26 32.46
C GLU A 122 1.07 6.21 31.26
N ARG A 123 2.31 6.40 30.80
CA ARG A 123 2.63 7.28 29.65
C ARG A 123 2.70 6.55 28.31
N GLN A 124 2.59 5.22 28.31
CA GLN A 124 2.66 4.38 27.11
C GLN A 124 3.95 4.63 26.32
N ALA A 125 5.09 4.52 27.00
CA ALA A 125 6.40 4.85 26.45
C ALA A 125 7.50 3.88 26.91
N VAL A 126 8.56 3.72 26.10
CA VAL A 126 9.71 2.85 26.38
C VAL A 126 11.01 3.66 26.36
N SER A 127 11.93 3.37 27.29
CA SER A 127 13.23 4.03 27.37
C SER A 127 14.21 3.54 26.29
N ALA A 128 15.27 4.32 26.05
CA ALA A 128 16.42 3.81 25.32
C ALA A 128 17.11 2.66 26.09
N PRO A 129 17.82 1.76 25.41
CA PRO A 129 18.55 0.68 26.06
C PRO A 129 19.58 1.21 27.08
N ASN A 130 19.56 0.65 28.28
CA ASN A 130 20.41 0.96 29.43
C ASN A 130 20.32 2.41 29.94
N ALA A 131 19.27 3.15 29.56
CA ALA A 131 19.00 4.46 30.15
C ALA A 131 18.49 4.33 31.58
N SER A 132 18.88 5.25 32.46
CA SER A 132 18.31 5.32 33.81
C SER A 132 16.87 5.87 33.76
N PRO A 133 15.99 5.51 34.72
CA PRO A 133 14.65 6.08 34.78
C PRO A 133 14.62 7.61 34.90
N ALA A 134 15.60 8.20 35.58
CA ALA A 134 15.74 9.65 35.70
C ALA A 134 16.04 10.32 34.35
N GLU A 135 17.00 9.77 33.59
CA GLU A 135 17.31 10.23 32.23
C GLU A 135 16.10 10.05 31.31
N PHE A 136 15.38 8.93 31.44
CA PHE A 136 14.20 8.68 30.64
C PHE A 136 13.08 9.69 30.92
N ILE A 137 12.80 9.99 32.18
CA ILE A 137 11.81 11.02 32.57
C ILE A 137 12.24 12.41 32.09
N GLU A 138 13.52 12.76 32.22
CA GLU A 138 14.04 14.04 31.74
C GLU A 138 13.91 14.18 30.22
N PHE A 139 14.24 13.11 29.48
CA PHE A 139 14.19 13.08 28.02
C PHE A 139 12.75 13.25 27.53
N MET A 140 11.78 12.53 28.13
CA MET A 140 10.36 12.64 27.78
C MET A 140 9.82 14.07 27.82
N GLY A 141 10.29 14.91 28.75
CA GLY A 141 9.83 16.30 28.90
C GLY A 141 10.39 17.28 27.86
N LYS A 142 11.39 16.89 27.06
CA LYS A 142 12.15 17.78 26.17
C LYS A 142 12.01 17.44 24.69
N GLU A 143 11.15 16.48 24.35
CA GLU A 143 11.16 15.88 23.02
C GLU A 143 10.09 16.39 22.07
N GLY A 144 10.43 16.36 20.78
CA GLY A 144 9.48 16.65 19.71
C GLY A 144 8.56 15.47 19.40
N THR A 145 7.43 15.76 18.77
CA THR A 145 6.34 14.82 18.44
C THR A 145 6.79 13.51 17.79
N THR A 146 7.84 13.50 16.97
CA THR A 146 8.30 12.26 16.32
C THR A 146 8.98 11.28 17.27
N ALA A 147 9.71 11.78 18.25
CA ALA A 147 10.38 10.91 19.20
C ALA A 147 9.36 10.34 20.21
N GLU A 148 8.33 11.13 20.54
CA GLU A 148 7.13 10.67 21.25
C GLU A 148 6.39 9.55 20.49
N LEU A 149 6.04 9.78 19.22
CA LEU A 149 5.38 8.76 18.38
C LEU A 149 6.22 7.48 18.24
N ARG A 150 7.54 7.62 18.13
CA ARG A 150 8.47 6.48 18.09
C ARG A 150 8.39 5.65 19.37
N ARG A 151 8.50 6.28 20.53
CA ARG A 151 8.37 5.56 21.80
C ARG A 151 7.00 4.94 21.99
N HIS A 152 5.96 5.63 21.56
CA HIS A 152 4.61 5.10 21.60
C HIS A 152 4.50 3.83 20.74
N SER A 153 5.10 3.82 19.54
CA SER A 153 5.16 2.60 18.71
C SER A 153 5.96 1.47 19.35
N GLN A 154 7.06 1.80 20.04
CA GLN A 154 7.89 0.82 20.78
C GLN A 154 7.15 0.25 21.99
N TYR A 155 6.36 1.07 22.68
CA TYR A 155 5.49 0.62 23.77
C TYR A 155 4.44 -0.37 23.27
N TRP A 156 3.73 -0.06 22.19
CA TRP A 156 2.75 -0.99 21.65
C TRP A 156 3.40 -2.25 21.06
N ALA A 157 4.63 -2.18 20.56
CA ALA A 157 5.40 -3.37 20.23
C ALA A 157 5.68 -4.23 21.46
N TYR A 158 6.10 -3.62 22.58
CA TYR A 158 6.28 -4.33 23.84
C TYR A 158 4.99 -5.02 24.31
N VAL A 159 3.87 -4.30 24.36
CA VAL A 159 2.57 -4.89 24.78
C VAL A 159 2.15 -6.02 23.84
N GLN A 160 2.39 -5.87 22.54
CA GLN A 160 2.12 -6.92 21.56
C GLN A 160 2.96 -8.17 21.81
N TRP A 161 4.19 -8.04 22.31
CA TRP A 161 5.10 -9.17 22.54
C TRP A 161 4.83 -9.87 23.87
N TYR A 162 4.33 -9.14 24.87
CA TYR A 162 4.07 -9.69 26.20
C TYR A 162 2.62 -9.49 26.69
N PRO A 163 1.61 -9.92 25.93
CA PRO A 163 0.20 -9.55 26.16
C PRO A 163 -0.47 -10.28 27.33
N ASN A 164 0.01 -11.45 27.78
CA ASN A 164 -0.75 -12.27 28.75
C ASN A 164 -0.84 -11.64 30.14
N HIS A 165 0.15 -10.83 30.47
CA HIS A 165 0.37 -10.36 31.82
C HIS A 165 0.05 -8.87 31.98
N ILE A 166 -0.32 -8.23 30.88
CA ILE A 166 -0.66 -6.81 30.78
C ILE A 166 -2.17 -6.66 30.73
N GLU A 167 -2.70 -5.97 31.73
CA GLU A 167 -4.11 -5.56 31.77
C GLU A 167 -4.22 -4.14 31.24
N LEU A 168 -4.83 -3.97 30.07
CA LEU A 168 -5.00 -2.65 29.47
C LEU A 168 -6.17 -1.90 30.11
N PRO A 169 -6.03 -0.58 30.35
CA PRO A 169 -7.16 0.25 30.76
C PRO A 169 -8.28 0.23 29.72
N ALA A 170 -9.55 0.23 30.17
CA ALA A 170 -10.72 0.25 29.28
C ALA A 170 -10.72 1.43 28.28
N LYS A 171 -10.02 2.52 28.62
CA LYS A 171 -9.81 3.66 27.73
C LYS A 171 -9.13 3.27 26.41
N VAL A 172 -8.17 2.34 26.43
CA VAL A 172 -7.43 1.92 25.23
C VAL A 172 -8.38 1.29 24.21
N TRP A 173 -9.34 0.48 24.66
CA TRP A 173 -10.36 -0.09 23.79
C TRP A 173 -11.16 1.01 23.08
N HIS A 174 -11.57 2.04 23.84
CA HIS A 174 -12.29 3.18 23.27
C HIS A 174 -11.43 3.97 22.27
N ASP A 175 -10.16 4.22 22.60
CA ASP A 175 -9.23 4.95 21.73
C ASP A 175 -9.01 4.20 20.40
N VAL A 176 -8.86 2.87 20.45
CA VAL A 176 -8.77 2.02 19.24
C VAL A 176 -10.07 2.07 18.45
N HIS A 177 -11.22 1.91 19.10
CA HIS A 177 -12.53 1.97 18.44
C HIS A 177 -12.74 3.31 17.72
N GLN A 178 -12.47 4.44 18.39
CA GLN A 178 -12.60 5.77 17.79
C GLN A 178 -11.62 5.98 16.65
N THR A 179 -10.39 5.49 16.76
CA THR A 179 -9.38 5.65 15.71
C THR A 179 -9.72 4.83 14.47
N LEU A 180 -10.22 3.60 14.63
CA LEU A 180 -10.71 2.79 13.51
C LEU A 180 -11.94 3.42 12.86
N LEU A 181 -12.86 3.96 13.65
CA LEU A 181 -14.04 4.66 13.15
C LEU A 181 -13.65 5.93 12.38
N TRP A 182 -12.65 6.67 12.84
CA TRP A 182 -12.08 7.79 12.10
C TRP A 182 -11.47 7.33 10.76
N CYS A 183 -10.68 6.25 10.75
CA CYS A 183 -10.13 5.71 9.51
C CYS A 183 -11.23 5.34 8.50
N TYR A 184 -12.28 4.67 8.99
CA TYR A 184 -13.45 4.31 8.18
C TYR A 184 -14.17 5.55 7.65
N GLY A 185 -14.52 6.50 8.53
CA GLY A 185 -15.21 7.73 8.16
C GLY A 185 -14.42 8.60 7.19
N ASP A 186 -13.11 8.76 7.40
CA ASP A 186 -12.25 9.56 6.53
C ASP A 186 -12.21 8.99 5.11
N ARG A 187 -12.11 7.66 4.98
CA ARG A 187 -12.10 6.95 3.69
C ARG A 187 -13.45 6.98 2.97
N VAL A 188 -14.55 6.97 3.72
CA VAL A 188 -15.91 7.06 3.15
C VAL A 188 -16.22 8.48 2.67
N LEU A 189 -15.83 9.49 3.46
CA LEU A 189 -16.21 10.87 3.21
C LEU A 189 -15.26 11.59 2.25
N PHE A 190 -13.99 11.19 2.22
CA PHE A 190 -12.97 11.90 1.45
C PHE A 190 -12.26 10.99 0.47
N LYS A 191 -12.14 11.47 -0.77
CA LYS A 191 -11.33 10.82 -1.82
C LYS A 191 -9.83 10.78 -1.47
N LYS A 192 -9.37 11.69 -0.61
CA LYS A 192 -7.98 11.87 -0.20
C LYS A 192 -7.86 11.64 1.30
N THR A 193 -6.94 10.81 1.72
CA THR A 193 -6.90 10.31 3.09
C THR A 193 -5.49 9.97 3.53
N ASN A 194 -5.18 10.28 4.78
CA ASN A 194 -4.00 9.80 5.49
C ASN A 194 -4.38 8.75 6.55
N ALA A 195 -5.52 8.06 6.36
CA ALA A 195 -5.94 6.99 7.25
C ALA A 195 -5.06 5.75 7.05
N THR A 196 -4.63 5.17 8.16
CA THR A 196 -3.73 4.02 8.22
C THR A 196 -4.30 2.79 7.53
N PHE A 197 -5.59 2.51 7.73
CA PHE A 197 -6.26 1.31 7.22
C PHE A 197 -7.09 1.60 5.95
N SER A 198 -7.30 0.59 5.10
CA SER A 198 -8.29 0.68 4.02
C SER A 198 -9.71 0.75 4.56
N LEU A 199 -10.67 1.05 3.69
CA LEU A 199 -12.08 1.05 4.05
C LEU A 199 -12.53 -0.35 4.51
N ASP A 200 -12.11 -1.40 3.80
CA ASP A 200 -12.46 -2.78 4.12
C ASP A 200 -11.74 -3.26 5.38
N ASP A 201 -10.44 -2.99 5.51
CA ASP A 201 -9.66 -3.35 6.71
C ASP A 201 -10.22 -2.67 7.95
N ALA A 202 -10.52 -1.36 7.88
CA ALA A 202 -11.08 -0.64 9.02
C ALA A 202 -12.44 -1.23 9.45
N LYS A 203 -13.27 -1.63 8.49
CA LYS A 203 -14.56 -2.27 8.76
C LYS A 203 -14.39 -3.67 9.38
N GLU A 204 -13.46 -4.47 8.88
CA GLU A 204 -13.15 -5.79 9.42
C GLU A 204 -12.56 -5.70 10.83
N LEU A 205 -11.62 -4.78 11.06
CA LEU A 205 -11.01 -4.54 12.38
C LEU A 205 -12.04 -4.06 13.41
N LEU A 206 -12.98 -3.18 13.03
CA LEU A 206 -14.11 -2.81 13.90
C LEU A 206 -14.97 -4.03 14.24
N THR A 207 -15.28 -4.87 13.26
CA THR A 207 -16.07 -6.09 13.46
C THR A 207 -15.36 -7.07 14.41
N ILE A 208 -14.03 -7.19 14.33
CA ILE A 208 -13.22 -8.01 15.24
C ILE A 208 -13.25 -7.41 16.65
N LEU A 209 -13.04 -6.09 16.76
CA LEU A 209 -13.03 -5.38 18.04
C LEU A 209 -14.35 -5.54 18.80
N GLU A 210 -15.48 -5.46 18.09
CA GLU A 210 -16.82 -5.65 18.65
C GLU A 210 -17.08 -7.07 19.17
N LYS A 211 -16.38 -8.07 18.62
CA LYS A 211 -16.46 -9.47 19.09
C LYS A 211 -15.56 -9.73 20.30
N LEU A 212 -14.50 -8.95 20.47
CA LEU A 212 -13.53 -9.04 21.58
C LEU A 212 -13.96 -8.16 22.77
N GLN A 213 -15.16 -8.36 23.33
CA GLN A 213 -15.68 -7.51 24.41
C GLN A 213 -15.04 -7.77 25.79
N ASN A 214 -14.48 -8.96 26.01
CA ASN A 214 -13.93 -9.35 27.30
C ASN A 214 -12.41 -9.15 27.36
N PRO A 215 -11.88 -8.64 28.49
CA PRO A 215 -10.45 -8.56 28.72
C PRO A 215 -9.85 -9.95 28.62
N SER A 216 -8.95 -10.11 27.66
CA SER A 216 -8.24 -11.34 27.41
C SER A 216 -6.87 -11.02 26.83
N PRO A 217 -5.88 -11.90 27.00
CA PRO A 217 -4.59 -11.75 26.35
C PRO A 217 -4.71 -11.49 24.84
N THR A 218 -5.67 -12.13 24.17
CA THR A 218 -5.95 -11.91 22.74
C THR A 218 -6.45 -10.50 22.45
N GLN A 219 -7.32 -9.94 23.31
CA GLN A 219 -7.76 -8.55 23.20
C GLN A 219 -6.58 -7.59 23.40
N THR A 220 -5.72 -7.83 24.40
CA THR A 220 -4.51 -7.04 24.64
C THR A 220 -3.59 -7.03 23.43
N TRP A 221 -3.32 -8.21 22.86
CA TRP A 221 -2.53 -8.36 21.64
C TRP A 221 -3.15 -7.60 20.47
N PHE A 222 -4.45 -7.76 20.22
CA PHE A 222 -5.14 -7.10 19.11
C PHE A 222 -5.12 -5.57 19.22
N LEU A 223 -5.44 -5.04 20.41
CA LEU A 223 -5.41 -3.59 20.67
C LEU A 223 -3.99 -3.04 20.47
N ALA A 224 -2.97 -3.74 20.98
CA ALA A 224 -1.58 -3.34 20.81
C ALA A 224 -1.14 -3.38 19.34
N SER A 225 -1.56 -4.40 18.58
CA SER A 225 -1.28 -4.48 17.15
C SER A 225 -1.87 -3.30 16.37
N VAL A 226 -3.13 -2.94 16.63
CA VAL A 226 -3.78 -1.81 15.95
C VAL A 226 -3.10 -0.49 16.33
N MET A 227 -2.84 -0.27 17.62
CA MET A 227 -2.17 0.95 18.09
C MET A 227 -0.74 1.10 17.57
N ARG A 228 0.02 0.00 17.50
CA ARG A 228 1.36 0.00 16.89
C ARG A 228 1.30 0.40 15.43
N ALA A 229 0.39 -0.18 14.64
CA ALA A 229 0.22 0.17 13.23
C ALA A 229 -0.07 1.66 13.03
N ILE A 230 -1.00 2.21 13.84
CA ILE A 230 -1.34 3.64 13.81
C ILE A 230 -0.12 4.49 14.20
N ALA A 231 0.62 4.12 15.24
CA ALA A 231 1.77 4.88 15.71
C ALA A 231 2.92 4.90 14.69
N VAL A 232 3.14 3.80 13.98
CA VAL A 232 4.14 3.72 12.90
C VAL A 232 3.70 4.55 11.69
N ASP A 233 2.44 4.42 11.27
CA ASP A 233 1.89 5.19 10.14
C ASP A 233 1.91 6.71 10.42
N ARG A 234 1.61 7.11 11.65
CA ARG A 234 1.71 8.52 12.10
C ARG A 234 3.15 9.05 12.07
N GLN A 235 4.15 8.20 12.29
CA GLN A 235 5.56 8.61 12.10
C GLN A 235 5.86 8.87 10.63
N GLY A 236 5.42 7.97 9.74
CA GLY A 236 5.62 8.11 8.29
C GLY A 236 4.90 9.33 7.69
N THR A 237 3.70 9.64 8.19
CA THR A 237 2.87 10.75 7.71
C THR A 237 3.12 12.08 8.44
N HIS A 238 4.18 12.15 9.26
CA HIS A 238 4.57 13.36 10.00
C HIS A 238 3.43 13.93 10.88
N TYR A 239 2.60 13.06 11.44
CA TYR A 239 1.44 13.45 12.24
C TYR A 239 1.81 14.47 13.34
N GLY A 240 1.00 15.52 13.47
CA GLY A 240 1.20 16.60 14.44
C GLY A 240 2.27 17.63 14.07
N ARG A 241 2.90 17.53 12.89
CA ARG A 241 3.84 18.53 12.37
C ARG A 241 3.17 19.50 11.41
N SER A 242 3.80 20.66 11.17
CA SER A 242 3.33 21.67 10.21
C SER A 242 3.19 21.13 8.79
N ASN A 243 4.03 20.16 8.40
CA ASN A 243 3.99 19.55 7.07
C ASN A 243 3.09 18.30 6.96
N ALA A 244 2.36 17.90 8.01
CA ALA A 244 1.50 16.71 7.96
C ALA A 244 0.41 16.83 6.88
N GLN A 245 -0.13 18.02 6.68
CA GLN A 245 -1.16 18.27 5.66
C GLN A 245 -0.62 18.13 4.24
N GLU A 246 0.68 18.41 4.03
CA GLU A 246 1.33 18.22 2.74
C GLU A 246 1.29 16.74 2.32
N TYR A 247 1.44 15.78 3.24
CA TYR A 247 1.32 14.35 2.91
C TYR A 247 -0.08 13.97 2.42
N ARG A 248 -1.13 14.55 3.01
CA ARG A 248 -2.51 14.36 2.55
C ARG A 248 -2.79 15.05 1.20
N LEU A 249 -2.17 16.20 0.96
CA LEU A 249 -2.30 16.94 -0.30
C LEU A 249 -1.45 16.32 -1.43
N ARG A 250 -0.32 15.71 -1.10
CA ARG A 250 0.60 15.03 -2.04
C ARG A 250 -0.10 13.91 -2.79
N GLU A 251 -0.96 13.15 -2.12
CA GLU A 251 -1.81 12.14 -2.76
C GLU A 251 -2.63 12.73 -3.93
N SER A 252 -2.93 14.03 -3.89
CA SER A 252 -3.68 14.71 -4.94
C SER A 252 -2.87 15.31 -6.06
N GLU A 253 -1.64 15.72 -5.80
CA GLU A 253 -0.71 16.20 -6.83
C GLU A 253 -0.17 15.02 -7.65
N ASP A 254 0.00 13.86 -7.02
CA ASP A 254 0.48 12.62 -7.65
C ASP A 254 -0.43 12.06 -8.75
N ALA A 255 -1.74 12.33 -8.71
CA ALA A 255 -2.67 11.89 -9.75
C ALA A 255 -2.45 12.63 -11.10
N LEU A 256 -1.78 13.78 -11.08
CA LEU A 256 -1.78 14.74 -12.17
C LEU A 256 -0.46 14.85 -12.95
N ALA A 257 0.67 14.37 -12.44
CA ALA A 257 1.96 14.59 -13.11
C ALA A 257 2.78 13.31 -13.41
N PHE A 258 3.52 13.38 -14.52
CA PHE A 258 4.54 12.41 -14.94
C PHE A 258 5.85 12.80 -14.27
N HIS A 259 6.39 11.96 -13.38
CA HIS A 259 7.44 12.38 -12.45
C HIS A 259 8.75 11.61 -12.55
N GLU A 260 8.92 10.74 -13.56
CA GLU A 260 10.19 10.04 -13.75
C GLU A 260 11.03 10.84 -14.76
N GLU A 261 12.15 11.40 -14.30
CA GLU A 261 13.15 12.00 -15.18
C GLU A 261 13.73 10.90 -16.07
N MET A 262 13.54 11.05 -17.37
CA MET A 262 13.81 9.98 -18.31
C MET A 262 15.10 10.29 -19.07
N SER A 263 16.05 9.35 -19.04
CA SER A 263 17.23 9.43 -19.91
C SER A 263 16.83 9.42 -21.38
N LEU A 264 17.65 9.98 -22.26
CA LEU A 264 17.35 10.08 -23.69
C LEU A 264 17.05 8.71 -24.32
N ALA A 265 17.78 7.66 -23.91
CA ALA A 265 17.54 6.30 -24.38
C ALA A 265 16.15 5.78 -23.96
N MET A 266 15.75 6.01 -22.70
CA MET A 266 14.44 5.62 -22.21
C MET A 266 13.33 6.45 -22.86
N ALA A 267 13.58 7.71 -23.19
CA ALA A 267 12.65 8.55 -23.92
C ALA A 267 12.38 8.01 -25.33
N ILE A 268 13.44 7.65 -26.05
CA ILE A 268 13.32 7.00 -27.36
C ILE A 268 12.53 5.70 -27.23
N LEU A 269 12.87 4.85 -26.27
CA LEU A 269 12.18 3.58 -26.04
C LEU A 269 10.68 3.80 -25.71
N TYR A 270 10.38 4.79 -24.90
CA TYR A 270 9.01 5.15 -24.52
C TYR A 270 8.17 5.62 -25.70
N TYR A 271 8.70 6.53 -26.52
CA TYR A 271 7.97 7.06 -27.68
C TYR A 271 7.85 6.03 -28.81
N ILE A 272 8.93 5.32 -29.15
CA ILE A 272 8.89 4.27 -30.18
C ILE A 272 8.01 3.10 -29.72
N GLY A 273 8.19 2.65 -28.48
CA GLY A 273 7.36 1.62 -27.87
C GLY A 273 5.90 2.05 -27.82
N GLY A 274 5.63 3.32 -27.48
CA GLY A 274 4.30 3.91 -27.53
C GLY A 274 3.66 3.83 -28.91
N VAL A 275 4.38 4.11 -30.00
CA VAL A 275 3.84 3.99 -31.36
C VAL A 275 3.58 2.53 -31.74
N LEU A 276 4.56 1.64 -31.51
CA LEU A 276 4.43 0.22 -31.86
C LEU A 276 3.35 -0.51 -31.03
N PHE A 277 3.14 -0.07 -29.79
CA PHE A 277 2.21 -0.69 -28.85
C PHE A 277 0.91 0.12 -28.72
N LEU A 278 0.62 1.01 -29.69
CA LEU A 278 -0.63 1.77 -29.80
C LEU A 278 -0.96 2.60 -28.55
N GLY A 279 0.06 3.09 -27.85
CA GLY A 279 -0.06 3.91 -26.64
C GLY A 279 -0.44 3.12 -25.39
N ILE A 280 -0.61 1.80 -25.46
CA ILE A 280 -0.99 0.96 -24.31
C ILE A 280 0.05 1.04 -23.16
N PRO A 281 1.37 0.99 -23.41
CA PRO A 281 2.37 1.07 -22.35
C PRO A 281 2.28 2.35 -21.53
N HIS A 282 1.77 3.45 -22.10
CA HIS A 282 1.53 4.70 -21.38
C HIS A 282 0.58 4.49 -20.19
N SER A 283 -0.48 3.68 -20.38
CA SER A 283 -1.45 3.37 -19.34
C SER A 283 -0.83 2.51 -18.24
N TYR A 284 0.00 1.52 -18.60
CA TYR A 284 0.73 0.69 -17.65
C TYR A 284 1.77 1.51 -16.87
N PHE A 285 2.50 2.39 -17.55
CA PHE A 285 3.46 3.30 -16.96
C PHE A 285 2.81 4.19 -15.89
N ARG A 286 1.66 4.80 -16.20
CA ARG A 286 0.91 5.60 -15.22
C ARG A 286 0.44 4.78 -14.02
N ARG A 287 -0.01 3.55 -14.24
CA ARG A 287 -0.42 2.64 -13.14
C ARG A 287 0.75 2.25 -12.26
N ILE A 288 1.92 1.96 -12.85
CA ILE A 288 3.16 1.71 -12.10
C ILE A 288 3.52 2.94 -11.26
N GLN A 289 3.56 4.14 -11.86
CA GLN A 289 3.90 5.37 -11.14
C GLN A 289 2.92 5.75 -10.03
N ALA A 290 1.67 5.32 -10.11
CA ALA A 290 0.66 5.54 -9.07
C ALA A 290 0.89 4.66 -7.81
N VAL A 291 1.50 3.48 -8.01
CA VAL A 291 1.79 2.51 -6.94
C VAL A 291 3.21 2.67 -6.41
N ASP A 292 4.17 2.88 -7.31
CA ASP A 292 5.58 3.06 -7.00
C ASP A 292 5.86 4.48 -6.51
N ARG A 293 5.92 4.63 -5.18
CA ARG A 293 6.22 5.89 -4.50
C ARG A 293 7.68 5.99 -4.04
N THR A 294 8.55 5.07 -4.43
CA THR A 294 9.97 5.05 -4.01
C THR A 294 10.71 6.36 -4.27
N ARG A 295 10.37 7.05 -5.38
CA ARG A 295 10.88 8.39 -5.73
C ARG A 295 10.67 9.46 -4.65
N PHE A 296 9.77 9.19 -3.72
CA PHE A 296 9.34 10.11 -2.67
C PHE A 296 9.85 9.72 -1.29
N ASN A 297 10.72 8.70 -1.20
CA ASN A 297 11.09 8.01 0.04
C ASN A 297 9.87 7.51 0.82
N ASP A 298 8.76 7.33 0.10
CA ASP A 298 7.51 6.79 0.59
C ASP A 298 7.46 5.36 0.04
N GLY A 299 7.31 4.37 0.91
CA GLY A 299 7.33 2.96 0.51
C GLY A 299 6.16 2.61 -0.42
N ILE A 300 5.85 1.32 -0.53
CA ILE A 300 4.69 0.90 -1.31
C ILE A 300 3.56 0.50 -0.36
N ASN A 301 2.40 1.12 -0.55
CA ASN A 301 1.22 0.78 0.21
C ASN A 301 0.66 -0.58 -0.26
N THR A 302 0.47 -1.51 0.69
CA THR A 302 -0.02 -2.88 0.41
C THR A 302 -1.34 -2.88 -0.35
N ILE A 303 -2.29 -2.00 -0.02
CA ILE A 303 -3.61 -1.96 -0.67
C ILE A 303 -3.46 -1.55 -2.15
N ARG A 304 -2.63 -0.53 -2.43
CA ARG A 304 -2.35 -0.09 -3.80
C ARG A 304 -1.63 -1.17 -4.61
N TRP A 305 -0.67 -1.87 -3.99
CA TRP A 305 0.04 -2.99 -4.60
C TRP A 305 -0.90 -4.14 -4.99
N ARG A 306 -1.73 -4.60 -4.04
CA ARG A 306 -2.71 -5.66 -4.29
C ARG A 306 -3.73 -5.26 -5.36
N GLY A 307 -4.26 -4.04 -5.29
CA GLY A 307 -5.18 -3.52 -6.31
C GLY A 307 -4.56 -3.49 -7.71
N PHE A 308 -3.29 -3.11 -7.81
CA PHE A 308 -2.54 -3.13 -9.07
C PHE A 308 -2.35 -4.54 -9.62
N LEU A 309 -1.83 -5.48 -8.81
CA LEU A 309 -1.61 -6.86 -9.26
C LEU A 309 -2.93 -7.56 -9.64
N THR A 310 -3.98 -7.42 -8.83
CA THR A 310 -5.28 -8.03 -9.11
C THR A 310 -5.87 -7.51 -10.42
N SER A 311 -5.75 -6.21 -10.69
CA SER A 311 -6.19 -5.61 -11.95
C SER A 311 -5.38 -6.13 -13.15
N LEU A 312 -4.06 -6.30 -13.02
CA LEU A 312 -3.23 -6.89 -14.08
C LEU A 312 -3.56 -8.36 -14.34
N LEU A 313 -3.73 -9.15 -13.28
CA LEU A 313 -4.10 -10.56 -13.38
C LEU A 313 -5.44 -10.75 -14.09
N GLN A 314 -6.42 -9.88 -13.80
CA GLN A 314 -7.69 -9.89 -14.51
C GLN A 314 -7.52 -9.58 -16.00
N GLU A 315 -6.80 -8.50 -16.35
CA GLU A 315 -6.53 -8.13 -17.73
C GLU A 315 -5.84 -9.25 -18.53
N TRP A 316 -4.84 -9.91 -17.95
CA TRP A 316 -4.13 -10.99 -18.63
C TRP A 316 -4.99 -12.25 -18.80
N ARG A 317 -5.86 -12.56 -17.82
CA ARG A 317 -6.84 -13.66 -17.94
C ARG A 317 -7.84 -13.38 -19.06
N ASP A 318 -8.37 -12.16 -19.11
CA ASP A 318 -9.34 -11.74 -20.14
C ASP A 318 -8.67 -11.73 -21.52
N SER A 319 -7.43 -11.24 -21.62
CA SER A 319 -6.64 -11.28 -22.85
C SER A 319 -6.40 -12.71 -23.33
N ASN A 320 -6.04 -13.63 -22.43
CA ASN A 320 -5.83 -15.04 -22.79
C ASN A 320 -7.12 -15.67 -23.34
N LEU A 321 -8.26 -15.41 -22.72
CA LEU A 321 -9.56 -15.90 -23.19
C LEU A 321 -9.83 -15.40 -24.62
N LEU A 322 -9.74 -14.10 -24.85
CA LEU A 322 -9.96 -13.50 -26.18
C LEU A 322 -8.96 -14.02 -27.23
N ALA A 323 -7.69 -14.18 -26.86
CA ALA A 323 -6.67 -14.71 -27.76
C ALA A 323 -6.98 -16.16 -28.20
N THR A 324 -7.43 -17.03 -27.28
CA THR A 324 -7.80 -18.41 -27.65
C THR A 324 -9.00 -18.48 -28.59
N VAL A 325 -10.01 -17.62 -28.39
CA VAL A 325 -11.15 -17.49 -29.32
C VAL A 325 -10.68 -17.02 -30.68
N LEU A 326 -9.77 -16.05 -30.73
CA LEU A 326 -9.22 -15.52 -31.98
C LEU A 326 -8.35 -16.55 -32.72
N ILE A 327 -7.59 -17.40 -32.01
CA ILE A 327 -6.88 -18.53 -32.62
C ILE A 327 -7.87 -19.45 -33.32
N SER A 328 -8.95 -19.87 -32.64
CA SER A 328 -9.97 -20.73 -33.22
C SER A 328 -10.61 -20.12 -34.46
N ALA A 329 -11.00 -18.84 -34.38
CA ALA A 329 -11.59 -18.10 -35.50
C ALA A 329 -10.62 -17.98 -36.69
N THR A 330 -9.34 -17.70 -36.42
CA THR A 330 -8.35 -17.52 -37.48
C THR A 330 -7.97 -18.85 -38.14
N VAL A 331 -7.88 -19.94 -37.38
CA VAL A 331 -7.65 -21.28 -37.93
C VAL A 331 -8.84 -21.73 -38.80
N ALA A 332 -10.07 -21.46 -38.34
CA ALA A 332 -11.28 -21.73 -39.13
C ALA A 332 -11.31 -20.91 -40.43
N PHE A 333 -10.93 -19.63 -40.35
CA PHE A 333 -10.78 -18.79 -41.54
C PHE A 333 -9.74 -19.36 -42.51
N LEU A 334 -8.54 -19.74 -42.04
CA LEU A 334 -7.47 -20.30 -42.89
C LEU A 334 -7.85 -21.62 -43.58
N ALA A 335 -8.85 -22.34 -43.07
CA ALA A 335 -9.41 -23.54 -43.68
C ALA A 335 -10.38 -23.24 -44.84
N VAL A 336 -10.82 -21.99 -45.01
CA VAL A 336 -11.69 -21.60 -46.11
C VAL A 336 -10.96 -21.78 -47.45
N PRO A 337 -11.53 -22.54 -48.39
CA PRO A 337 -10.91 -22.72 -49.70
C PRO A 337 -10.98 -21.44 -50.53
N GLY A 338 -9.98 -21.22 -51.38
CA GLY A 338 -9.90 -20.03 -52.24
C GLY A 338 -9.25 -18.80 -51.59
N ILE A 339 -8.67 -18.95 -50.40
CA ILE A 339 -7.84 -17.93 -49.75
C ILE A 339 -6.58 -17.66 -50.57
N ASP A 340 -6.37 -16.39 -50.89
CA ASP A 340 -5.17 -15.86 -51.53
C ASP A 340 -3.97 -15.82 -50.58
N ASP A 341 -2.76 -15.75 -51.14
CA ASP A 341 -1.51 -15.82 -50.37
C ASP A 341 -1.36 -14.66 -49.38
N ALA A 342 -1.83 -13.45 -49.73
CA ALA A 342 -1.73 -12.29 -48.85
C ALA A 342 -2.63 -12.45 -47.61
N SER A 343 -3.88 -12.86 -47.80
CA SER A 343 -4.79 -13.21 -46.71
C SER A 343 -4.27 -14.35 -45.84
N ARG A 344 -3.62 -15.35 -46.45
CA ARG A 344 -3.00 -16.46 -45.73
C ARG A 344 -1.85 -15.99 -44.83
N ILE A 345 -0.95 -15.14 -45.34
CA ILE A 345 0.17 -14.57 -44.57
C ILE A 345 -0.37 -13.75 -43.39
N LEU A 346 -1.35 -12.87 -43.63
CA LEU A 346 -1.96 -12.05 -42.56
C LEU A 346 -2.66 -12.91 -41.51
N GLY A 347 -3.37 -13.96 -41.93
CA GLY A 347 -4.00 -14.92 -41.02
C GLY A 347 -2.98 -15.71 -40.18
N LEU A 348 -1.88 -16.16 -40.79
CA LEU A 348 -0.80 -16.84 -40.06
C LEU A 348 -0.11 -15.92 -39.07
N LEU A 349 0.18 -14.67 -39.45
CA LEU A 349 0.75 -13.67 -38.55
C LEU A 349 -0.19 -13.38 -37.37
N SER A 350 -1.50 -13.27 -37.63
CA SER A 350 -2.50 -13.15 -36.57
C SER A 350 -2.45 -14.33 -35.59
N VAL A 351 -2.46 -15.58 -36.08
CA VAL A 351 -2.39 -16.76 -35.20
C VAL A 351 -1.11 -16.76 -34.36
N LEU A 352 0.04 -16.45 -34.96
CA LEU A 352 1.32 -16.41 -34.25
C LEU A 352 1.31 -15.36 -33.14
N LEU A 353 0.78 -14.17 -33.41
CA LEU A 353 0.65 -13.10 -32.41
C LEU A 353 -0.33 -13.49 -31.29
N SER A 354 -1.46 -14.12 -31.60
CA SER A 354 -2.38 -14.63 -30.58
C SER A 354 -1.75 -15.74 -29.72
N ILE A 355 -1.00 -16.68 -30.32
CA ILE A 355 -0.26 -17.70 -29.56
C ILE A 355 0.77 -17.03 -28.65
N GLY A 356 1.51 -16.04 -29.16
CA GLY A 356 2.44 -15.25 -28.35
C GLY A 356 1.75 -14.55 -27.18
N SER A 357 0.57 -13.95 -27.42
CA SER A 357 -0.25 -13.34 -26.36
C SER A 357 -0.61 -14.35 -25.27
N VAL A 358 -1.10 -15.54 -25.63
CA VAL A 358 -1.45 -16.60 -24.66
C VAL A 358 -0.22 -17.06 -23.89
N LEU A 359 0.91 -17.33 -24.56
CA LEU A 359 2.12 -17.83 -23.89
C LEU A 359 2.65 -16.81 -22.87
N VAL A 360 2.75 -15.54 -23.24
CA VAL A 360 3.23 -14.49 -22.33
C VAL A 360 2.20 -14.23 -21.23
N GLY A 361 0.91 -14.17 -21.56
CA GLY A 361 -0.17 -13.93 -20.61
C GLY A 361 -0.30 -15.04 -19.57
N VAL A 362 -0.23 -16.31 -19.97
CA VAL A 362 -0.23 -17.46 -19.05
C VAL A 362 1.02 -17.43 -18.16
N PHE A 363 2.19 -17.15 -18.72
CA PHE A 363 3.41 -17.00 -17.93
C PHE A 363 3.29 -15.90 -16.88
N PHE A 364 2.73 -14.74 -17.23
CA PHE A 364 2.52 -13.64 -16.29
C PHE A 364 1.51 -13.98 -15.20
N VAL A 365 0.38 -14.61 -15.54
CA VAL A 365 -0.60 -15.08 -14.54
C VAL A 365 0.04 -16.08 -13.61
N TRP A 366 0.76 -17.08 -14.14
CA TRP A 366 1.43 -18.09 -13.32
C TRP A 366 2.45 -17.48 -12.35
N HIS A 367 3.25 -16.52 -12.82
CA HIS A 367 4.29 -15.90 -12.01
C HIS A 367 3.75 -14.92 -10.95
N HIS A 368 2.73 -14.11 -11.29
CA HIS A 368 2.24 -13.04 -10.41
C HIS A 368 1.04 -13.44 -9.55
N GLN A 369 0.28 -14.49 -9.90
CA GLN A 369 -0.88 -14.91 -9.12
C GLN A 369 -0.54 -15.28 -7.66
N PRO A 370 0.55 -16.01 -7.36
CA PRO A 370 0.94 -16.26 -5.97
C PRO A 370 1.29 -14.98 -5.20
N GLN A 371 1.62 -13.90 -5.92
CA GLN A 371 2.02 -12.62 -5.33
C GLN A 371 0.84 -11.67 -5.10
N ALA A 372 -0.37 -12.01 -5.54
CA ALA A 372 -1.54 -11.12 -5.47
C ALA A 372 -1.91 -10.71 -4.03
N GLU A 373 -1.62 -11.56 -3.04
CA GLU A 373 -1.91 -11.32 -1.62
C GLU A 373 -0.67 -10.83 -0.83
N THR A 374 0.43 -10.54 -1.51
CA THR A 374 1.68 -10.11 -0.85
C THR A 374 1.61 -8.69 -0.31
N SER A 375 2.59 -8.34 0.52
CA SER A 375 2.74 -7.04 1.15
C SER A 375 3.25 -5.97 0.19
N GLY A 376 3.09 -4.71 0.58
CA GLY A 376 3.74 -3.59 -0.09
C GLY A 376 5.27 -3.72 -0.17
N ASP A 377 5.91 -4.36 0.82
CA ASP A 377 7.36 -4.58 0.81
C ASP A 377 7.81 -5.50 -0.34
N MET A 378 6.99 -6.48 -0.70
CA MET A 378 7.23 -7.30 -1.88
C MET A 378 7.13 -6.46 -3.16
N GLY A 379 6.14 -5.56 -3.22
CA GLY A 379 6.03 -4.58 -4.30
C GLY A 379 7.25 -3.66 -4.39
N LEU A 380 7.79 -3.22 -3.24
CA LEU A 380 8.98 -2.39 -3.18
C LEU A 380 10.17 -3.13 -3.80
N ARG A 381 10.40 -4.38 -3.37
CA ARG A 381 11.45 -5.24 -3.95
C ARG A 381 11.24 -5.44 -5.44
N TYR A 382 10.00 -5.66 -5.88
CA TYR A 382 9.66 -5.85 -7.28
C TYR A 382 10.04 -4.64 -8.14
N PHE A 383 9.64 -3.42 -7.77
CA PHE A 383 9.99 -2.22 -8.54
C PHE A 383 11.47 -1.84 -8.42
N THR A 384 12.07 -1.97 -7.24
CA THR A 384 13.51 -1.72 -7.08
C THR A 384 14.33 -2.67 -7.96
N HIS A 385 13.95 -3.95 -8.01
CA HIS A 385 14.63 -4.93 -8.87
C HIS A 385 14.37 -4.66 -10.35
N ALA A 386 13.14 -4.29 -10.74
CA ALA A 386 12.82 -3.92 -12.12
C ALA A 386 13.59 -2.67 -12.59
N LYS A 387 13.85 -1.72 -11.69
CA LYS A 387 14.59 -0.48 -11.97
C LYS A 387 16.11 -0.64 -11.88
N HIS A 388 16.61 -1.69 -11.23
CA HIS A 388 18.04 -1.88 -10.95
C HIS A 388 18.98 -1.66 -12.15
N PHE A 389 18.54 -2.02 -13.36
CA PHE A 389 19.37 -1.89 -14.57
C PHE A 389 19.10 -0.64 -15.42
N THR A 390 17.97 0.01 -15.25
CA THR A 390 17.49 1.05 -16.18
C THR A 390 17.09 2.35 -15.51
N ASP A 391 17.08 2.37 -14.18
CA ASP A 391 16.58 3.46 -13.33
C ASP A 391 15.21 3.99 -13.74
N SER A 392 14.44 3.20 -14.50
CA SER A 392 13.19 3.63 -15.12
C SER A 392 12.14 2.53 -15.11
N SER A 393 10.89 2.93 -14.92
CA SER A 393 9.73 2.04 -15.04
C SER A 393 9.26 1.80 -16.48
N VAL A 394 9.87 2.45 -17.48
CA VAL A 394 9.49 2.32 -18.91
C VAL A 394 9.60 0.88 -19.42
N PRO A 395 10.72 0.15 -19.24
CA PRO A 395 10.84 -1.22 -19.76
C PRO A 395 9.81 -2.17 -19.13
N LEU A 396 9.55 -1.99 -17.83
CA LEU A 396 8.54 -2.74 -17.11
C LEU A 396 7.14 -2.47 -17.68
N SER A 397 6.81 -1.21 -17.99
CA SER A 397 5.51 -0.86 -18.60
C SER A 397 5.30 -1.53 -19.97
N LEU A 398 6.35 -1.60 -20.80
CA LEU A 398 6.31 -2.28 -22.09
C LEU A 398 6.10 -3.79 -21.89
N LEU A 399 6.89 -4.39 -20.98
CA LEU A 399 6.80 -5.81 -20.68
C LEU A 399 5.40 -6.21 -20.21
N LEU A 400 4.85 -5.53 -19.19
CA LEU A 400 3.54 -5.85 -18.60
C LEU A 400 2.38 -5.67 -19.60
N SER A 401 2.53 -4.78 -20.58
CA SER A 401 1.53 -4.56 -21.64
C SER A 401 1.58 -5.58 -22.79
N THR A 402 2.64 -6.38 -22.88
CA THR A 402 2.94 -7.25 -24.03
C THR A 402 1.79 -8.20 -24.40
N PRO A 403 1.14 -8.94 -23.48
CA PRO A 403 0.06 -9.87 -23.83
C PRO A 403 -1.09 -9.17 -24.58
N VAL A 404 -1.51 -8.01 -24.06
CA VAL A 404 -2.63 -7.23 -24.62
C VAL A 404 -2.25 -6.63 -25.98
N VAL A 405 -1.01 -6.16 -26.13
CA VAL A 405 -0.52 -5.59 -27.38
C VAL A 405 -0.45 -6.65 -28.49
N LEU A 406 0.07 -7.84 -28.18
CA LEU A 406 0.10 -8.96 -29.12
C LEU A 406 -1.31 -9.38 -29.54
N LEU A 407 -2.26 -9.40 -28.60
CA LEU A 407 -3.67 -9.67 -28.89
C LEU A 407 -4.26 -8.64 -29.86
N ILE A 408 -4.03 -7.36 -29.63
CA ILE A 408 -4.57 -6.30 -30.49
C ILE A 408 -3.98 -6.36 -31.89
N TRP A 409 -2.66 -6.58 -32.02
CA TRP A 409 -2.03 -6.79 -33.32
C TRP A 409 -2.55 -8.04 -34.03
N SER A 410 -2.90 -9.09 -33.28
CA SER A 410 -3.57 -10.26 -33.83
C SER A 410 -4.97 -9.90 -34.37
N PHE A 411 -5.78 -9.14 -33.63
CA PHE A 411 -7.08 -8.68 -34.14
C PHE A 411 -6.93 -7.83 -35.41
N VAL A 412 -5.97 -6.91 -35.44
CA VAL A 412 -5.68 -6.08 -36.62
C VAL A 412 -5.27 -6.96 -37.80
N GLY A 413 -4.38 -7.92 -37.59
CA GLY A 413 -3.96 -8.87 -38.63
C GLY A 413 -5.10 -9.73 -39.15
N PHE A 414 -5.98 -10.22 -38.26
CA PHE A 414 -7.15 -11.02 -38.64
C PHE A 414 -8.16 -10.21 -39.45
N ILE A 415 -8.48 -8.99 -39.02
CA ILE A 415 -9.36 -8.07 -39.76
C ILE A 415 -8.76 -7.77 -41.13
N ALA A 416 -7.46 -7.49 -41.20
CA ALA A 416 -6.77 -7.27 -42.47
C ALA A 416 -6.85 -8.49 -43.39
N ALA A 417 -6.68 -9.71 -42.86
CA ALA A 417 -6.80 -10.95 -43.62
C ALA A 417 -8.21 -11.13 -44.22
N ILE A 418 -9.26 -10.85 -43.45
CA ILE A 418 -10.65 -10.91 -43.94
C ILE A 418 -10.89 -9.87 -45.04
N LEU A 419 -10.41 -8.64 -44.85
CA LEU A 419 -10.59 -7.58 -45.83
C LEU A 419 -9.87 -7.91 -47.14
N VAL A 420 -8.60 -8.35 -47.07
CA VAL A 420 -7.84 -8.74 -48.27
C VAL A 420 -8.55 -9.90 -48.99
N PHE A 421 -9.03 -10.90 -48.26
CA PHE A 421 -9.76 -12.02 -48.83
C PHE A 421 -11.06 -11.57 -49.50
N ALA A 422 -11.79 -10.62 -48.91
CA ALA A 422 -12.99 -10.06 -49.51
C ALA A 422 -12.72 -9.37 -50.86
N PHE A 423 -11.54 -8.77 -51.05
CA PHE A 423 -11.16 -8.10 -52.30
C PHE A 423 -10.53 -9.05 -53.32
N GLN A 424 -9.64 -9.94 -52.88
CA GLN A 424 -8.74 -10.72 -53.74
C GLN A 424 -9.06 -12.23 -53.77
N GLY A 425 -9.83 -12.72 -52.80
CA GLY A 425 -10.16 -14.14 -52.67
C GLY A 425 -11.06 -14.66 -53.79
N MET A 426 -11.10 -15.98 -53.87
CA MET A 426 -11.89 -16.71 -54.85
C MET A 426 -12.93 -17.59 -54.15
N GLN A 427 -14.07 -17.78 -54.81
CA GLN A 427 -15.15 -18.67 -54.38
C GLN A 427 -15.13 -19.97 -55.20
N LEU A 428 -15.32 -21.11 -54.53
CA LEU A 428 -15.59 -22.38 -55.17
C LEU A 428 -17.08 -22.48 -55.51
N THR A 429 -17.37 -22.78 -56.78
CA THR A 429 -18.74 -23.05 -57.24
C THR A 429 -19.12 -24.51 -57.03
N LEU A 430 -20.42 -24.81 -57.01
CA LEU A 430 -20.96 -26.19 -56.95
C LEU A 430 -20.43 -27.09 -58.09
N SER A 431 -20.00 -26.50 -59.20
CA SER A 431 -19.39 -27.19 -60.34
C SER A 431 -17.88 -27.45 -60.17
N GLY A 432 -17.28 -27.08 -59.03
CA GLY A 432 -15.85 -27.19 -58.76
C GLY A 432 -14.99 -26.09 -59.40
N ALA A 433 -15.59 -25.16 -60.16
CA ALA A 433 -14.87 -24.05 -60.77
C ALA A 433 -14.56 -22.96 -59.73
N VAL A 434 -13.33 -22.45 -59.77
CA VAL A 434 -12.85 -21.35 -58.91
C VAL A 434 -13.09 -20.03 -59.64
N MET A 435 -13.87 -19.13 -59.06
CA MET A 435 -14.21 -17.83 -59.67
C MET A 435 -14.00 -16.70 -58.67
N PRO A 436 -13.71 -15.46 -59.10
CA PRO A 436 -13.67 -14.32 -58.20
C PRO A 436 -15.06 -14.02 -57.60
N PHE A 437 -15.09 -13.36 -56.44
CA PHE A 437 -16.33 -12.91 -55.81
C PHE A 437 -17.17 -12.01 -56.73
N SER A 438 -18.48 -11.99 -56.49
CA SER A 438 -19.42 -11.17 -57.26
C SER A 438 -19.02 -9.69 -57.18
N LYS A 439 -19.27 -8.93 -58.26
CA LYS A 439 -18.94 -7.49 -58.33
C LYS A 439 -19.61 -6.66 -57.22
N GLY A 440 -20.71 -7.14 -56.64
CA GLY A 440 -21.42 -6.50 -55.53
C GLY A 440 -20.83 -6.78 -54.14
N MET A 441 -20.08 -7.88 -53.94
CA MET A 441 -19.53 -8.26 -52.63
C MET A 441 -18.53 -7.21 -52.10
N ARG A 442 -17.63 -6.74 -52.97
CA ARG A 442 -16.57 -5.78 -52.63
C ARG A 442 -17.12 -4.46 -52.08
N PRO A 443 -18.03 -3.74 -52.79
CA PRO A 443 -18.57 -2.49 -52.26
C PRO A 443 -19.42 -2.72 -51.00
N THR A 444 -20.10 -3.86 -50.86
CA THR A 444 -20.88 -4.16 -49.65
C THR A 444 -19.98 -4.32 -48.42
N ILE A 445 -18.92 -5.15 -48.50
CA ILE A 445 -18.00 -5.35 -47.37
C ILE A 445 -17.27 -4.04 -47.04
N ALA A 446 -16.83 -3.28 -48.05
CA ALA A 446 -16.21 -1.98 -47.85
C ALA A 446 -17.15 -1.00 -47.11
N LEU A 447 -18.44 -0.95 -47.50
CA LEU A 447 -19.43 -0.12 -46.84
C LEU A 447 -19.63 -0.51 -45.38
N PHE A 448 -19.78 -1.79 -45.07
CA PHE A 448 -19.95 -2.27 -43.69
C PHE A 448 -18.70 -1.99 -42.85
N PHE A 449 -17.50 -2.15 -43.40
CA PHE A 449 -16.26 -1.84 -42.70
C PHE A 449 -16.13 -0.34 -42.41
N VAL A 450 -16.40 0.52 -43.40
CA VAL A 450 -16.38 1.98 -43.21
C VAL A 450 -17.43 2.41 -42.19
N LEU A 451 -18.63 1.83 -42.22
CA LEU A 451 -19.69 2.10 -41.25
C LEU A 451 -19.25 1.68 -39.83
N ALA A 452 -18.69 0.48 -39.67
CA ALA A 452 -18.20 0.00 -38.38
C ALA A 452 -17.06 0.88 -37.85
N LEU A 453 -16.13 1.28 -38.71
CA LEU A 453 -15.04 2.19 -38.36
C LEU A 453 -15.56 3.57 -37.96
N ALA A 454 -16.50 4.14 -38.72
CA ALA A 454 -17.12 5.42 -38.41
C ALA A 454 -17.86 5.38 -37.06
N ILE A 455 -18.61 4.31 -36.78
CA ILE A 455 -19.26 4.09 -35.48
C ILE A 455 -18.22 3.99 -34.36
N SER A 456 -17.13 3.26 -34.59
CA SER A 456 -16.07 3.07 -33.59
C SER A 456 -15.33 4.38 -33.29
N ILE A 457 -15.03 5.19 -34.32
CA ILE A 457 -14.43 6.52 -34.17
C ILE A 457 -15.39 7.47 -33.48
N ALA A 458 -16.68 7.47 -33.84
CA ALA A 458 -17.68 8.30 -33.20
C ALA A 458 -17.85 7.95 -31.71
N ALA A 459 -17.89 6.66 -31.39
CA ALA A 459 -17.93 6.17 -30.01
C ALA A 459 -16.66 6.57 -29.23
N TRP A 460 -15.48 6.38 -29.82
CA TRP A 460 -14.22 6.80 -29.23
C TRP A 460 -14.18 8.31 -29.00
N ALA A 461 -14.57 9.13 -29.97
CA ALA A 461 -14.58 10.59 -29.84
C ALA A 461 -15.60 11.06 -28.79
N PHE A 462 -16.78 10.45 -28.73
CA PHE A 462 -17.80 10.72 -27.72
C PHE A 462 -17.30 10.36 -26.31
N LEU A 463 -16.73 9.17 -26.14
CA LEU A 463 -16.17 8.73 -24.85
C LEU A 463 -14.96 9.57 -24.46
N TRP A 464 -14.08 9.88 -25.39
CA TRP A 464 -12.95 10.77 -25.15
C TRP A 464 -13.42 12.15 -24.68
N GLY A 465 -14.42 12.75 -25.33
CA GLY A 465 -14.98 14.04 -24.96
C GLY A 465 -15.64 14.04 -23.57
N THR A 466 -16.46 13.02 -23.28
CA THR A 466 -17.15 12.87 -21.99
C THR A 466 -16.16 12.70 -20.83
N TRP A 467 -15.12 11.87 -21.00
CA TRP A 467 -14.10 11.65 -19.97
C TRP A 467 -13.10 12.81 -19.86
N SER A 468 -12.80 13.52 -20.96
CA SER A 468 -11.93 14.71 -20.94
C SER A 468 -12.57 15.90 -20.23
N CYS A 469 -13.90 16.02 -20.24
CA CYS A 469 -14.62 17.07 -19.53
C CYS A 469 -14.49 16.93 -18.00
N GLY A 470 -14.46 15.69 -17.51
CA GLY A 470 -14.25 15.39 -16.09
C GLY A 470 -12.83 15.68 -15.58
N GLN A 471 -11.81 15.63 -16.43
CA GLN A 471 -10.43 15.93 -16.05
C GLN A 471 -10.05 17.42 -16.19
N ARG A 472 -10.66 18.17 -17.11
CA ARG A 472 -10.36 19.61 -17.31
C ARG A 472 -11.03 20.56 -16.32
N SER A 473 -12.01 20.11 -15.54
CA SER A 473 -12.72 20.96 -14.56
C SER A 473 -11.89 21.30 -13.30
N PHE A 474 -10.65 20.84 -13.18
CA PHE A 474 -9.82 21.12 -11.99
C PHE A 474 -8.34 21.32 -12.37
N SER A 475 -8.04 22.44 -13.02
CA SER A 475 -6.77 23.20 -12.95
C SER A 475 -6.66 24.11 -14.18
N MET A 476 -7.36 25.24 -14.14
CA MET A 476 -6.93 26.44 -14.85
C MET A 476 -6.35 27.34 -13.77
N ASN A 477 -5.04 27.27 -13.54
CA ASN A 477 -4.21 28.33 -12.94
C ASN A 477 -2.70 28.02 -12.89
N SER A 478 -2.24 26.82 -13.27
CA SER A 478 -0.80 26.48 -13.18
C SER A 478 0.00 26.60 -14.49
N PHE A 479 -0.59 26.96 -15.62
CA PHE A 479 0.13 26.90 -16.92
C PHE A 479 0.93 28.16 -17.28
N SER A 480 0.85 29.25 -16.52
CA SER A 480 1.51 30.52 -16.89
C SER A 480 2.82 30.84 -16.17
N THR A 481 3.27 30.06 -15.19
CA THR A 481 4.48 30.40 -14.40
C THR A 481 5.75 29.61 -14.76
N GLY A 482 5.65 28.54 -15.55
CA GLY A 482 6.81 27.68 -15.87
C GLY A 482 7.68 28.10 -17.06
N ILE A 483 7.23 29.07 -17.88
CA ILE A 483 7.94 29.45 -19.13
C ILE A 483 8.72 30.77 -19.00
N LEU A 484 8.56 31.52 -17.90
CA LEU A 484 9.23 32.82 -17.70
C LEU A 484 10.47 32.79 -16.79
N SER A 485 10.86 31.65 -16.20
CA SER A 485 12.08 31.57 -15.37
C SER A 485 13.29 30.93 -16.07
N ALA A 486 13.15 30.52 -17.34
CA ALA A 486 14.21 29.81 -18.08
C ALA A 486 15.06 30.74 -18.98
N THR A 487 14.86 32.07 -18.94
CA THR A 487 15.55 33.02 -19.83
C THR A 487 16.28 34.17 -19.12
N SER A 488 16.53 34.09 -17.81
CA SER A 488 17.36 35.09 -17.12
C SER A 488 18.21 34.50 -16.00
N SER A 489 19.36 33.91 -16.34
CA SER A 489 20.60 34.03 -15.56
C SER A 489 21.71 33.23 -16.23
N SER A 490 22.39 33.85 -17.18
CA SER A 490 23.73 33.45 -17.64
C SER A 490 24.65 34.65 -17.46
N GLU A 491 25.41 34.65 -16.36
CA GLU A 491 26.57 35.49 -16.02
C GLU A 491 26.82 35.20 -14.53
N SER A 492 28.01 35.06 -13.98
CA SER A 492 29.38 34.83 -14.44
C SER A 492 30.15 34.51 -13.15
N VAL A 493 31.09 33.56 -13.22
CA VAL A 493 32.04 33.25 -12.15
C VAL A 493 32.92 34.47 -11.86
N ASP A 494 33.14 34.80 -10.58
CA ASP A 494 34.46 35.18 -10.06
C ASP A 494 34.53 35.17 -8.52
N GLN A 495 35.76 34.98 -8.07
CA GLN A 495 36.23 34.44 -6.82
C GLN A 495 37.04 35.52 -6.10
N GLU A 496 36.76 35.85 -4.82
CA GLU A 496 37.79 36.40 -3.93
C GLU A 496 37.46 36.37 -2.43
N MET A 497 38.55 36.36 -1.66
CA MET A 497 38.76 36.06 -0.24
C MET A 497 38.43 37.20 0.74
N HIS A 498 38.52 36.86 2.04
CA HIS A 498 38.60 37.71 3.25
C HIS A 498 37.25 38.14 3.84
N GLY A 499 37.01 38.13 5.15
CA GLY A 499 37.79 37.76 6.34
C GLY A 499 36.89 37.92 7.57
N VAL A 500 37.17 37.15 8.62
CA VAL A 500 36.60 37.31 9.98
C VAL A 500 37.22 38.56 10.61
N PRO A 501 36.46 39.39 11.36
CA PRO A 501 36.61 39.37 12.82
C PRO A 501 35.34 39.65 13.65
N ASP A 502 35.31 38.98 14.80
CA ASP A 502 34.96 39.44 16.16
C ASP A 502 33.64 40.18 16.48
N SER A 503 32.87 39.54 17.38
CA SER A 503 31.92 40.13 18.35
C SER A 503 32.68 40.99 19.40
N PRO A 504 32.04 41.89 20.18
CA PRO A 504 30.84 41.58 20.98
C PRO A 504 29.87 42.76 21.30
N GLU A 505 28.87 42.43 22.14
CA GLU A 505 28.03 43.31 22.99
C GLU A 505 26.74 43.94 22.42
N GLY A 506 25.63 43.24 22.69
CA GLY A 506 24.52 43.71 23.56
C GLY A 506 23.88 45.07 23.33
N GLN A 507 22.63 45.07 22.83
CA GLN A 507 21.50 45.88 23.32
C GLN A 507 20.20 45.51 22.58
N SER A 508 19.12 45.26 23.34
CA SER A 508 17.71 45.32 22.89
C SER A 508 17.33 46.80 22.61
N PRO A 509 16.33 47.13 21.76
CA PRO A 509 14.90 46.84 22.07
C PRO A 509 13.92 46.65 20.88
N GLU A 510 12.74 46.10 21.24
CA GLU A 510 11.36 46.41 20.79
C GLU A 510 10.87 46.31 19.32
N HIS A 511 9.68 45.68 19.22
CA HIS A 511 8.60 45.82 18.22
C HIS A 511 8.92 45.45 16.75
N ILE A 512 8.14 44.64 16.02
CA ILE A 512 6.78 44.90 15.50
C ILE A 512 6.22 43.57 14.93
N LEU A 513 4.95 43.26 15.25
CA LEU A 513 4.10 42.25 14.58
C LEU A 513 3.60 42.79 13.22
N PRO A 514 3.46 41.98 12.16
CA PRO A 514 2.58 42.31 11.06
C PRO A 514 1.19 41.66 11.23
N LEU A 515 0.19 42.54 11.11
CA LEU A 515 -1.24 42.30 11.10
C LEU A 515 -1.69 41.39 9.95
N TYR A 516 -2.67 40.53 10.27
CA TYR A 516 -3.59 39.91 9.32
C TYR A 516 -4.42 40.99 8.60
N ALA A 517 -4.39 41.00 7.27
CA ALA A 517 -5.31 41.78 6.45
C ALA A 517 -6.54 40.94 6.08
N SER A 518 -7.73 41.42 6.49
CA SER A 518 -9.03 40.94 6.01
C SER A 518 -9.42 41.64 4.70
N PRO A 519 -10.12 40.98 3.76
CA PRO A 519 -10.66 41.63 2.56
C PRO A 519 -12.00 42.35 2.85
N PRO A 520 -12.41 43.34 2.02
CA PRO A 520 -13.50 44.26 2.36
C PRO A 520 -14.89 43.71 2.04
N ALA A 521 -15.83 44.10 2.88
CA ALA A 521 -17.27 43.92 2.69
C ALA A 521 -17.81 44.83 1.58
N THR A 522 -18.65 44.28 0.70
CA THR A 522 -19.63 45.06 -0.07
C THR A 522 -21.02 44.55 0.29
N GLY A 523 -21.77 45.40 1.00
CA GLY A 523 -23.16 45.16 1.34
C GLY A 523 -24.09 45.69 0.26
N LEU A 524 -25.07 44.87 -0.11
CA LEU A 524 -26.34 45.27 -0.71
C LEU A 524 -27.39 44.24 -0.25
N ALA A 525 -28.37 44.69 0.54
CA ALA A 525 -29.60 44.00 0.91
C ALA A 525 -30.79 44.85 0.38
N PRO A 526 -32.08 44.46 0.45
CA PRO A 526 -32.66 43.30 1.15
C PRO A 526 -33.78 42.54 0.38
N GLY A 527 -34.17 41.37 0.90
CA GLY A 527 -35.36 40.63 0.46
C GLY A 527 -35.88 39.73 1.58
N VAL A 528 -36.94 40.17 2.25
CA VAL A 528 -37.63 39.56 3.39
C VAL A 528 -38.56 38.44 2.93
N ILE A 529 -38.44 37.22 3.44
CA ILE A 529 -39.58 36.29 3.62
C ILE A 529 -39.37 35.45 4.89
N SER A 530 -40.32 35.58 5.81
CA SER A 530 -40.50 34.86 7.06
C SER A 530 -41.17 33.49 6.83
N LEU A 531 -40.79 32.46 7.59
CA LEU A 531 -41.56 31.20 7.74
C LEU A 531 -41.83 30.97 9.24
N PRO A 532 -43.06 30.61 9.65
CA PRO A 532 -43.42 30.48 11.05
C PRO A 532 -43.18 29.07 11.59
N SER A 533 -42.91 29.01 12.89
CA SER A 533 -42.94 27.83 13.75
C SER A 533 -44.22 27.81 14.60
N SER A 534 -44.81 26.62 14.80
CA SER A 534 -45.55 26.18 16.00
C SER A 534 -46.02 24.73 15.77
N THR A 535 -45.42 23.70 16.37
CA THR A 535 -45.80 23.08 17.66
C THR A 535 -47.30 23.05 17.97
N ASP A 536 -47.88 21.84 18.04
CA ASP A 536 -48.63 21.40 19.22
C ASP A 536 -48.78 19.86 19.29
N ALA A 537 -48.66 19.34 20.52
CA ALA A 537 -48.61 17.93 20.92
C ALA A 537 -50.00 17.40 21.35
N LYS A 538 -50.32 16.10 21.19
CA LYS A 538 -50.33 14.97 22.20
C LYS A 538 -51.67 14.18 22.05
N PRO A 539 -51.94 13.03 22.72
CA PRO A 539 -51.28 11.72 22.86
C PRO A 539 -52.18 10.49 22.44
N ALA A 540 -51.64 9.26 22.59
CA ALA A 540 -52.18 7.92 22.23
C ALA A 540 -53.45 7.42 22.99
N PRO A 541 -54.08 6.26 22.66
CA PRO A 541 -53.59 4.92 23.11
C PRO A 541 -53.89 3.67 22.22
N ASN A 542 -53.16 2.59 22.54
CA ASN A 542 -53.31 1.11 22.32
C ASN A 542 -54.53 0.52 21.56
N ALA A 543 -54.28 -0.51 20.72
CA ALA A 543 -54.82 -1.88 20.87
C ALA A 543 -54.39 -2.89 19.76
N THR A 544 -53.76 -4.00 20.19
CA THR A 544 -53.99 -5.42 19.80
C THR A 544 -54.06 -5.90 18.33
N GLY A 545 -53.29 -6.96 18.01
CA GLY A 545 -53.69 -7.99 17.02
C GLY A 545 -52.55 -8.70 16.26
N SER A 546 -52.03 -9.82 16.79
CA SER A 546 -51.27 -10.85 16.05
C SER A 546 -52.24 -11.83 15.32
N PRO A 547 -51.78 -12.96 14.73
CA PRO A 547 -51.02 -13.15 13.49
C PRO A 547 -51.75 -14.11 12.50
N CYS A 548 -51.32 -14.18 11.23
CA CYS A 548 -51.71 -15.30 10.34
C CYS A 548 -50.50 -15.98 9.71
N SER A 549 -50.34 -17.24 10.12
CA SER A 549 -49.64 -18.32 9.46
C SER A 549 -50.23 -18.68 8.10
N ASN A 550 -49.41 -19.16 7.18
CA ASN A 550 -49.74 -20.36 6.40
C ASN A 550 -48.45 -21.03 5.91
N GLY A 551 -48.27 -22.27 6.34
CA GLY A 551 -47.34 -23.22 5.74
C GLY A 551 -48.09 -24.26 4.90
N HIS A 552 -47.36 -24.96 4.05
CA HIS A 552 -47.57 -26.33 3.55
C HIS A 552 -46.19 -26.82 3.08
N ASN A 553 -45.52 -27.74 3.80
CA ASN A 553 -45.58 -29.22 3.65
C ASN A 553 -45.45 -29.65 2.19
N GLY A 554 -44.38 -30.33 1.76
CA GLY A 554 -43.95 -31.72 2.07
C GLY A 554 -43.75 -32.38 0.69
N THR A 555 -42.79 -33.24 0.36
CA THR A 555 -42.34 -34.53 0.94
C THR A 555 -41.13 -34.99 0.09
N VAL A 556 -40.00 -35.41 0.66
CA VAL A 556 -39.56 -36.82 0.91
C VAL A 556 -39.63 -37.75 -0.32
N VAL A 557 -38.51 -38.34 -0.74
CA VAL A 557 -38.17 -39.79 -0.73
C VAL A 557 -36.99 -40.09 -1.69
N ASP A 558 -35.89 -40.51 -1.04
CA ASP A 558 -34.95 -41.62 -1.28
C ASP A 558 -34.22 -41.90 -2.61
N GLY A 559 -32.95 -42.25 -2.41
CA GLY A 559 -31.99 -42.83 -3.34
C GLY A 559 -30.59 -42.80 -2.76
#